data_AF-A0A925KFP2-F1
#
_entry.id   AF-A0A925KFP2-F1
#
_cell.length_a   1.000
_cell.length_b   1.000
_cell.length_c   1.000
_cell.angle_alpha   90.00
_cell.angle_beta   90.00
_cell.angle_gamma   90.00
#
_symmetry.space_group_name_H-M   'P 1'
#
loop_
_entity.id
_entity.type
_entity.pdbx_description
1 polymer ?
#
loop_
_entity_poly.entity_id
_entity_poly.type
_entity_poly.pdbx_seq_one_letter_code
_entity_poly.pdbx_strand_id
1 'polypeptide(L)'
;MREGPATLIRREDYVAPAYTIRAVDLTFDLDPAKTIVASKLHIERAAGQGHQPLRLHGDELTLLRVQADGESVSFRHDAGDLVIDNPPDADSFVLEIRNTCAPDKNTRLQGLYTSHGGFFTQCEAEGFRRITYFLDRPDVMAVYTVTLRADKARYPVLLSNGNLLEEGSLPLGVGGVRHFAKWHDPFPKPSYLFALVAGKLVAREQRITSRAGRQHLLQIYVRPGDLEKTEHAMNSLVASVVWDEARFGLALDLDRFMVVAVEDYNGGAMENKGLNLFNTKYVLANAGTATDTDFSGIESVIAHEYFHNWTGNRITCRDWFQLSLKEGLTVFRDQEFSMDMAARPSARAVKRIEDVLRLRASQFPEDAGPMAHPVRPDSYL
;
A
#
# COMPACT_ATOMS: atom_id res chain seq x y z
N MET A 1 17.66 -16.89 13.48
CA MET A 1 18.63 -17.03 12.37
C MET A 1 17.92 -17.78 11.25
N ARG A 2 17.51 -17.10 10.17
CA ARG A 2 17.20 -17.80 8.91
C ARG A 2 18.58 -18.01 8.25
N GLU A 3 19.12 -19.22 8.34
CA GLU A 3 20.35 -19.64 7.64
C GLU A 3 19.98 -20.08 6.22
N GLY A 4 19.78 -19.11 5.33
CA GLY A 4 19.83 -19.32 3.89
C GLY A 4 20.63 -18.16 3.29
N PRO A 5 21.52 -18.40 2.30
CA PRO A 5 22.21 -17.30 1.64
C PRO A 5 21.16 -16.38 0.99
N ALA A 6 21.20 -15.09 1.34
CA ALA A 6 20.42 -14.08 0.63
C ALA A 6 20.80 -14.16 -0.86
N THR A 7 19.81 -14.31 -1.72
CA THR A 7 20.05 -14.50 -3.15
C THR A 7 20.27 -13.12 -3.75
N LEU A 8 21.45 -12.90 -4.34
CA LEU A 8 21.75 -11.65 -5.04
C LEU A 8 20.83 -11.51 -6.25
N ILE A 9 20.00 -10.48 -6.25
CA ILE A 9 19.13 -10.12 -7.38
C ILE A 9 19.85 -9.05 -8.19
N ARG A 10 19.92 -9.21 -9.51
CA ARG A 10 20.59 -8.27 -10.41
C ARG A 10 19.62 -7.58 -11.35
N ARG A 11 19.89 -6.32 -11.65
CA ARG A 11 19.06 -5.49 -12.55
C ARG A 11 19.04 -6.02 -13.98
N GLU A 12 20.16 -6.60 -14.43
CA GLU A 12 20.31 -7.15 -15.78
C GLU A 12 19.48 -8.43 -16.02
N ASP A 13 19.11 -9.13 -14.94
CA ASP A 13 18.37 -10.40 -14.99
C ASP A 13 16.85 -10.21 -15.10
N TYR A 14 16.38 -8.97 -15.32
CA TYR A 14 14.95 -8.70 -15.48
C TYR A 14 14.39 -9.50 -16.68
N VAL A 15 13.36 -10.30 -16.39
CA VAL A 15 12.52 -10.96 -17.39
C VAL A 15 11.06 -10.61 -17.13
N ALA A 16 10.33 -10.29 -18.20
CA ALA A 16 8.89 -10.06 -18.14
C ALA A 16 8.17 -11.30 -17.60
N PRO A 17 7.11 -11.16 -16.80
CA PRO A 17 6.48 -12.30 -16.17
C PRO A 17 5.78 -13.20 -17.21
N ALA A 18 5.90 -14.52 -17.04
CA ALA A 18 5.25 -15.50 -17.93
C ALA A 18 3.72 -15.51 -17.81
N TYR A 19 3.23 -14.99 -16.69
CA TYR A 19 1.81 -14.84 -16.38
C TYR A 19 1.56 -13.43 -15.86
N THR A 20 0.35 -12.92 -16.08
CA THR A 20 -0.13 -11.68 -15.47
C THR A 20 -1.43 -11.95 -14.73
N ILE A 21 -1.80 -11.05 -13.83
CA ILE A 21 -3.07 -11.08 -13.11
C ILE A 21 -3.82 -9.82 -13.50
N ARG A 22 -5.00 -9.95 -14.11
CA ARG A 22 -5.78 -8.77 -14.57
C ARG A 22 -6.81 -8.29 -13.57
N ALA A 23 -7.38 -9.24 -12.82
CA ALA A 23 -8.37 -8.97 -11.80
C ALA A 23 -8.16 -9.88 -10.60
N VAL A 24 -8.47 -9.34 -9.42
CA VAL A 24 -8.35 -10.02 -8.14
C VAL A 24 -9.62 -9.77 -7.34
N ASP A 25 -10.31 -10.84 -6.96
CA ASP A 25 -11.31 -10.77 -5.91
C ASP A 25 -10.73 -11.36 -4.61
N LEU A 26 -10.65 -10.53 -3.57
CA LEU A 26 -10.19 -10.94 -2.24
C LEU A 26 -11.35 -10.94 -1.26
N THR A 27 -11.43 -11.96 -0.43
CA THR A 27 -12.29 -11.98 0.75
C THR A 27 -11.44 -12.26 1.99
N PHE A 28 -11.54 -11.38 2.97
CA PHE A 28 -10.86 -11.47 4.25
C PHE A 28 -11.87 -11.78 5.34
N ASP A 29 -11.66 -12.91 6.01
CA ASP A 29 -12.37 -13.26 7.24
C ASP A 29 -11.42 -12.96 8.41
N LEU A 30 -11.55 -11.74 8.95
CA LEU A 30 -10.59 -11.15 9.88
C LEU A 30 -10.72 -11.76 11.28
N ASP A 31 -9.65 -12.44 11.68
CA ASP A 31 -9.40 -12.91 13.03
C ASP A 31 -7.92 -12.69 13.37
N PRO A 32 -7.58 -12.08 14.51
CA PRO A 32 -6.20 -11.73 14.83
C PRO A 32 -5.25 -12.93 14.90
N ALA A 33 -5.74 -14.07 15.39
CA ALA A 33 -4.94 -15.28 15.54
C ALA A 33 -4.86 -16.08 14.23
N LYS A 34 -5.93 -16.05 13.42
CA LYS A 34 -6.02 -16.82 12.17
C LYS A 34 -6.99 -16.19 11.17
N THR A 35 -6.51 -15.18 10.44
CA THR A 35 -7.27 -14.60 9.33
C THR A 35 -7.31 -15.57 8.16
N ILE A 36 -8.51 -15.80 7.60
CA ILE A 36 -8.68 -16.58 6.38
C ILE A 36 -8.72 -15.61 5.20
N VAL A 37 -7.89 -15.88 4.20
CA VAL A 37 -7.87 -15.14 2.93
C VAL A 37 -8.34 -16.09 1.83
N ALA A 38 -9.35 -15.66 1.08
CA ALA A 38 -9.77 -16.29 -0.16
C ALA A 38 -9.45 -15.34 -1.32
N SER A 39 -8.67 -15.83 -2.27
CA SER A 39 -8.20 -15.10 -3.43
C SER A 39 -8.71 -15.76 -4.70
N LYS A 40 -9.35 -14.99 -5.57
CA LYS A 40 -9.71 -15.40 -6.92
C LYS A 40 -8.92 -14.54 -7.89
N LEU A 41 -7.98 -15.16 -8.59
CA LEU A 41 -7.00 -14.50 -9.45
C LEU A 41 -7.34 -14.81 -10.90
N HIS A 42 -7.60 -13.78 -11.70
CA HIS A 42 -7.77 -13.92 -13.15
C HIS A 42 -6.40 -13.91 -13.81
N ILE A 43 -5.88 -15.11 -14.10
CA ILE A 43 -4.54 -15.32 -14.67
C ILE A 43 -4.63 -15.25 -16.19
N GLU A 44 -3.67 -14.57 -16.81
CA GLU A 44 -3.43 -14.58 -18.26
C GLU A 44 -1.97 -14.97 -18.54
N ARG A 45 -1.78 -15.93 -19.44
CA ARG A 45 -0.46 -16.32 -19.96
C ARG A 45 0.06 -15.27 -20.93
N ALA A 46 1.34 -14.95 -20.85
CA ALA A 46 1.97 -14.04 -21.80
C ALA A 46 2.03 -14.68 -23.20
N ALA A 47 1.60 -13.93 -24.23
CA ALA A 47 1.58 -14.42 -25.61
C ALA A 47 2.99 -14.84 -26.08
N GLY A 48 3.07 -15.96 -26.77
CA GLY A 48 4.33 -16.49 -27.32
C GLY A 48 5.26 -17.12 -26.29
N GLN A 49 4.90 -17.13 -24.99
CA GLN A 49 5.57 -17.96 -24.00
C GLN A 49 4.94 -19.35 -24.01
N GLY A 50 5.77 -20.40 -24.14
CA GLY A 50 5.32 -21.78 -24.06
C GLY A 50 4.77 -22.13 -22.68
N HIS A 51 4.37 -23.39 -22.49
CA HIS A 51 3.98 -23.88 -21.17
C HIS A 51 5.15 -23.79 -20.19
N GLN A 52 4.95 -23.05 -19.10
CA GLN A 52 5.90 -22.90 -18.00
C GLN A 52 5.18 -23.05 -16.66
N PRO A 53 5.85 -23.50 -15.59
CA PRO A 53 5.26 -23.51 -14.25
C PRO A 53 4.73 -22.13 -13.83
N LEU A 54 3.55 -22.08 -13.23
CA LEU A 54 3.06 -20.88 -12.55
C LEU A 54 3.64 -20.87 -11.12
N ARG A 55 4.51 -19.89 -10.84
CA ARG A 55 5.10 -19.68 -9.51
C ARG A 55 4.48 -18.44 -8.86
N LEU A 56 3.93 -18.61 -7.66
CA LEU A 56 3.33 -17.54 -6.87
C LEU A 56 4.09 -17.41 -5.56
N HIS A 57 4.53 -16.19 -5.25
CA HIS A 57 5.27 -15.90 -4.04
C HIS A 57 4.39 -16.06 -2.80
N GLY A 58 4.92 -16.70 -1.76
CA GLY A 58 4.26 -16.87 -0.47
C GLY A 58 5.28 -16.90 0.67
N ASP A 59 4.96 -16.26 1.80
CA ASP A 59 5.80 -16.28 3.00
C ASP A 59 4.94 -16.36 4.27
N GLU A 60 5.25 -17.33 5.14
CA GLU A 60 4.56 -17.58 6.41
C GLU A 60 3.03 -17.77 6.28
N LEU A 61 2.59 -18.42 5.20
CA LEU A 61 1.18 -18.75 4.92
C LEU A 61 0.86 -20.23 5.18
N THR A 62 -0.32 -20.50 5.74
CA THR A 62 -0.87 -21.86 5.75
C THR A 62 -1.85 -22.03 4.60
N LEU A 63 -1.47 -22.78 3.57
CA LEU A 63 -2.34 -23.07 2.44
C LEU A 63 -3.46 -24.04 2.85
N LEU A 64 -4.70 -23.76 2.41
CA LEU A 64 -5.87 -24.59 2.67
C LEU A 64 -6.41 -25.25 1.39
N ARG A 65 -6.44 -24.52 0.28
CA ARG A 65 -6.98 -25.01 -1.00
C ARG A 65 -6.40 -24.22 -2.17
N VAL A 66 -6.20 -24.91 -3.29
CA VAL A 66 -5.90 -24.32 -4.60
C VAL A 66 -6.79 -24.99 -5.64
N GLN A 67 -7.43 -24.19 -6.48
CA GLN A 67 -8.20 -24.67 -7.62
C GLN A 67 -7.95 -23.80 -8.84
N ALA A 68 -8.04 -24.38 -10.02
CA ALA A 68 -8.13 -23.64 -11.27
C ALA A 68 -9.46 -23.98 -11.95
N ASP A 69 -10.22 -22.95 -12.33
CA ASP A 69 -11.55 -23.07 -12.95
C ASP A 69 -12.51 -24.02 -12.19
N GLY A 70 -12.44 -23.99 -10.85
CA GLY A 70 -13.25 -24.81 -9.96
C GLY A 70 -12.73 -26.24 -9.73
N GLU A 71 -11.68 -26.67 -10.42
CA GLU A 71 -11.06 -27.99 -10.27
C GLU A 71 -9.78 -27.95 -9.42
N SER A 72 -9.54 -28.99 -8.62
CA SER A 72 -8.30 -29.08 -7.83
C SER A 72 -7.08 -29.25 -8.73
N VAL A 73 -6.01 -28.51 -8.46
CA VAL A 73 -4.74 -28.60 -9.21
C VAL A 73 -3.64 -29.23 -8.36
N SER A 74 -2.71 -29.93 -9.03
CA SER A 74 -1.47 -30.39 -8.39
C SER A 74 -0.51 -29.21 -8.22
N PHE A 75 0.14 -29.15 -7.06
CA PHE A 75 1.10 -28.11 -6.75
C PHE A 75 2.19 -28.65 -5.82
N ARG A 76 3.29 -27.91 -5.74
CA ARG A 76 4.35 -28.12 -4.75
C ARG A 76 4.73 -26.79 -4.11
N HIS A 77 5.34 -26.88 -2.93
CA HIS A 77 6.00 -25.75 -2.29
C HIS A 77 7.48 -25.73 -2.62
N ASP A 78 8.03 -24.53 -2.85
CA ASP A 78 9.43 -24.34 -3.16
C ASP A 78 9.93 -23.04 -2.52
N ALA A 79 10.76 -23.15 -1.48
CA ALA A 79 11.24 -22.02 -0.68
C ALA A 79 10.13 -21.07 -0.14
N GLY A 80 8.90 -21.59 0.04
CA GLY A 80 7.72 -20.81 0.47
C GLY A 80 6.74 -20.50 -0.66
N ASP A 81 7.21 -20.48 -1.90
CA ASP A 81 6.37 -20.25 -3.07
C ASP A 81 5.42 -21.43 -3.33
N LEU A 82 4.26 -21.12 -3.90
CA LEU A 82 3.35 -22.09 -4.49
C LEU A 82 3.70 -22.25 -5.98
N VAL A 83 4.03 -23.47 -6.39
CA VAL A 83 4.36 -23.78 -7.79
C VAL A 83 3.37 -24.78 -8.35
N ILE A 84 2.71 -24.40 -9.45
CA ILE A 84 1.85 -25.26 -10.25
C ILE A 84 2.64 -25.59 -11.52
N ASP A 85 3.23 -26.80 -11.58
CA ASP A 85 4.10 -27.19 -12.70
C ASP A 85 3.32 -27.33 -14.02
N ASN A 86 2.05 -27.74 -13.95
CA ASN A 86 1.15 -27.88 -15.10
C ASN A 86 -0.13 -27.07 -14.88
N PRO A 87 -0.10 -25.73 -15.05
CA PRO A 87 -1.32 -24.92 -15.00
C PRO A 87 -2.21 -25.23 -16.21
N PRO A 88 -3.51 -24.84 -16.18
CA PRO A 88 -4.43 -25.07 -17.30
C PRO A 88 -3.87 -24.65 -18.66
N ASP A 89 -4.19 -25.43 -19.70
CA ASP A 89 -3.71 -25.20 -21.07
C ASP A 89 -4.28 -23.91 -21.70
N ALA A 90 -5.42 -23.43 -21.20
CA ALA A 90 -6.03 -22.20 -21.66
C ALA A 90 -5.10 -20.99 -21.44
N ASP A 91 -5.16 -20.02 -22.36
CA ASP A 91 -4.41 -18.76 -22.26
C ASP A 91 -4.85 -17.90 -21.06
N SER A 92 -6.06 -18.15 -20.54
CA SER A 92 -6.59 -17.51 -19.34
C SER A 92 -7.38 -18.50 -18.50
N PHE A 93 -7.24 -18.41 -17.18
CA PHE A 93 -7.99 -19.23 -16.22
C PHE A 93 -8.16 -18.47 -14.90
N VAL A 94 -9.10 -18.94 -14.08
CA VAL A 94 -9.33 -18.42 -12.74
C VAL A 94 -8.64 -19.33 -11.73
N LEU A 95 -7.67 -18.78 -10.99
CA LEU A 95 -7.03 -19.48 -9.88
C LEU A 95 -7.67 -19.06 -8.55
N GLU A 96 -8.25 -20.01 -7.84
CA GLU A 96 -8.83 -19.82 -6.51
C GLU A 96 -7.90 -20.38 -5.45
N ILE A 97 -7.43 -19.53 -4.55
CA ILE A 97 -6.54 -19.87 -3.46
C ILE A 97 -7.24 -19.55 -2.14
N ARG A 98 -7.15 -20.47 -1.19
CA ARG A 98 -7.55 -20.23 0.19
C ARG A 98 -6.37 -20.51 1.10
N ASN A 99 -5.98 -19.55 1.90
CA ASN A 99 -4.90 -19.67 2.88
C ASN A 99 -5.28 -18.98 4.19
N THR A 100 -4.44 -19.15 5.21
CA THR A 100 -4.50 -18.36 6.43
C THR A 100 -3.17 -17.71 6.74
N CYS A 101 -3.24 -16.56 7.39
CA CYS A 101 -2.10 -15.87 8.03
C CYS A 101 -2.45 -15.59 9.50
N ALA A 102 -1.45 -15.25 10.31
CA ALA A 102 -1.61 -14.99 11.75
C ALA A 102 -1.18 -13.55 12.11
N PRO A 103 -2.04 -12.54 11.89
CA PRO A 103 -1.71 -11.13 12.09
C PRO A 103 -1.13 -10.78 13.48
N ASP A 104 -1.63 -11.37 14.56
CA ASP A 104 -1.14 -11.14 15.94
C ASP A 104 0.29 -11.64 16.18
N LYS A 105 0.78 -12.55 15.32
CA LYS A 105 2.15 -13.06 15.42
C LYS A 105 3.11 -12.29 14.51
N ASN A 106 2.62 -11.34 13.73
CA ASN A 106 3.40 -10.65 12.72
C ASN A 106 4.13 -9.43 13.28
N THR A 107 5.20 -9.68 14.04
CA THR A 107 6.04 -8.61 14.62
C THR A 107 6.93 -7.90 13.61
N ARG A 108 6.92 -8.33 12.34
CA ARG A 108 7.66 -7.66 11.25
C ARG A 108 6.94 -6.41 10.73
N LEU A 109 5.65 -6.25 11.03
CA LEU A 109 4.80 -5.17 10.51
C LEU A 109 4.83 -5.10 8.96
N GLN A 110 4.83 -6.27 8.31
CA GLN A 110 4.86 -6.43 6.85
C GLN A 110 3.85 -7.51 6.42
N GLY A 111 3.04 -7.24 5.40
CA GLY A 111 1.81 -7.98 5.11
C GLY A 111 0.67 -7.51 6.02
N LEU A 112 -0.24 -8.42 6.39
CA LEU A 112 -1.33 -8.14 7.35
C LEU A 112 -0.85 -8.35 8.79
N TYR A 113 -1.02 -7.36 9.64
CA TYR A 113 -0.63 -7.41 11.05
C TYR A 113 -1.65 -6.69 11.93
N THR A 114 -1.53 -6.87 13.25
CA THR A 114 -2.33 -6.11 14.23
C THR A 114 -1.48 -5.07 14.95
N SER A 115 -2.10 -3.94 15.27
CA SER A 115 -1.54 -2.90 16.13
C SER A 115 -2.67 -2.31 16.95
N HIS A 116 -2.48 -2.21 18.27
CA HIS A 116 -3.44 -1.57 19.19
C HIS A 116 -4.91 -2.00 19.01
N GLY A 117 -5.15 -3.28 18.72
CA GLY A 117 -6.48 -3.85 18.55
C GLY A 117 -7.15 -3.58 17.20
N GLY A 118 -6.43 -3.04 16.21
CA GLY A 118 -6.84 -2.96 14.81
C GLY A 118 -5.98 -3.82 13.89
N PHE A 119 -6.42 -3.99 12.64
CA PHE A 119 -5.66 -4.61 11.55
C PHE A 119 -5.16 -3.55 10.57
N PHE A 120 -3.93 -3.72 10.12
CA PHE A 120 -3.28 -2.83 9.16
C PHE A 120 -2.42 -3.66 8.20
N THR A 121 -2.04 -3.05 7.08
CA THR A 121 -1.20 -3.68 6.08
C THR A 121 -0.04 -2.78 5.66
N GLN A 122 1.13 -3.39 5.47
CA GLN A 122 2.26 -2.77 4.77
C GLN A 122 2.75 -3.74 3.70
N CYS A 123 2.56 -3.39 2.43
CA CYS A 123 2.83 -4.30 1.31
C CYS A 123 4.09 -3.95 0.51
N GLU A 124 4.58 -2.71 0.58
CA GLU A 124 5.86 -2.36 -0.06
C GLU A 124 7.06 -2.88 0.75
N ALA A 125 8.11 -3.44 0.14
CA ALA A 125 8.22 -3.76 -1.30
C ALA A 125 7.55 -5.10 -1.67
N GLU A 126 7.64 -6.07 -0.78
CA GLU A 126 7.28 -7.47 -1.06
C GLU A 126 6.47 -8.09 0.09
N GLY A 127 5.57 -7.31 0.68
CA GLY A 127 4.76 -7.70 1.83
C GLY A 127 3.44 -8.38 1.47
N PHE A 128 2.94 -8.23 0.24
CA PHE A 128 1.65 -8.82 -0.13
C PHE A 128 1.71 -10.35 -0.17
N ARG A 129 2.86 -10.95 -0.49
CA ARG A 129 3.10 -12.41 -0.38
C ARG A 129 2.97 -12.98 1.04
N ARG A 130 2.91 -12.12 2.07
CA ARG A 130 2.61 -12.51 3.47
C ARG A 130 1.11 -12.47 3.80
N ILE A 131 0.27 -12.15 2.80
CA ILE A 131 -1.19 -12.11 2.91
C ILE A 131 -1.82 -13.29 2.14
N THR A 132 -1.44 -13.46 0.89
CA THR A 132 -1.87 -14.54 0.01
C THR A 132 -0.80 -14.83 -1.05
N TYR A 133 -0.90 -15.97 -1.73
CA TYR A 133 0.00 -16.33 -2.81
C TYR A 133 -0.27 -15.43 -4.03
N PHE A 134 0.77 -14.79 -4.57
CA PHE A 134 0.61 -13.81 -5.65
C PHE A 134 1.86 -13.68 -6.54
N LEU A 135 1.71 -13.09 -7.73
CA LEU A 135 2.85 -12.59 -8.52
C LEU A 135 3.31 -11.25 -7.92
N ASP A 136 3.95 -11.32 -6.75
CA ASP A 136 4.29 -10.15 -5.92
C ASP A 136 5.49 -9.35 -6.47
N ARG A 137 5.28 -8.67 -7.61
CA ARG A 137 6.24 -7.83 -8.35
C ARG A 137 5.50 -6.64 -8.99
N PRO A 138 6.14 -5.47 -9.14
CA PRO A 138 5.42 -4.23 -9.43
C PRO A 138 4.96 -4.05 -10.90
N ASP A 139 5.48 -4.84 -11.84
CA ASP A 139 5.00 -4.89 -13.23
C ASP A 139 3.79 -5.83 -13.45
N VAL A 140 3.28 -6.48 -12.40
CA VAL A 140 2.00 -7.20 -12.44
C VAL A 140 0.91 -6.32 -11.81
N MET A 141 0.08 -5.71 -12.65
CA MET A 141 -1.00 -4.82 -12.24
C MET A 141 -2.36 -5.46 -12.44
N ALA A 142 -3.20 -5.42 -11.40
CA ALA A 142 -4.56 -5.95 -11.42
C ALA A 142 -5.59 -4.94 -10.90
N VAL A 143 -6.83 -5.10 -11.34
CA VAL A 143 -8.01 -4.47 -10.73
C VAL A 143 -8.41 -5.26 -9.48
N TYR A 144 -8.74 -4.59 -8.38
CA TYR A 144 -9.02 -5.26 -7.10
C TYR A 144 -10.46 -5.03 -6.65
N THR A 145 -11.12 -6.12 -6.27
CA THR A 145 -12.36 -6.11 -5.50
C THR A 145 -12.08 -6.80 -4.16
N VAL A 146 -12.37 -6.13 -3.05
CA VAL A 146 -11.97 -6.58 -1.71
C VAL A 146 -13.19 -6.60 -0.80
N THR A 147 -13.51 -7.77 -0.23
CA THR A 147 -14.55 -7.92 0.78
C THR A 147 -13.93 -8.19 2.12
N LEU A 148 -14.15 -7.29 3.07
CA LEU A 148 -13.68 -7.41 4.46
C LEU A 148 -14.83 -7.91 5.33
N ARG A 149 -14.58 -8.90 6.19
CA ARG A 149 -15.56 -9.43 7.14
C ARG A 149 -14.94 -9.47 8.52
N ALA A 150 -15.61 -8.86 9.51
CA ALA A 150 -15.05 -8.73 10.85
C ALA A 150 -16.15 -8.72 11.92
N ASP A 151 -15.75 -8.83 13.18
CA ASP A 151 -16.63 -8.53 14.32
C ASP A 151 -16.98 -7.04 14.35
N LYS A 152 -18.29 -6.72 14.38
CA LYS A 152 -18.78 -5.34 14.25
C LYS A 152 -18.45 -4.46 15.46
N ALA A 153 -18.38 -5.04 16.66
CA ALA A 153 -18.13 -4.30 17.88
C ALA A 153 -16.65 -3.92 18.02
N ARG A 154 -15.76 -4.84 17.65
CA ARG A 154 -14.30 -4.65 17.68
C ARG A 154 -13.79 -3.84 16.51
N TYR A 155 -14.35 -4.04 15.31
CA TYR A 155 -13.86 -3.46 14.07
C TYR A 155 -14.97 -2.72 13.31
N PRO A 156 -15.62 -1.69 13.89
CA PRO A 156 -16.75 -1.02 13.26
C PRO A 156 -16.40 -0.31 11.94
N VAL A 157 -15.12 -0.01 11.69
CA VAL A 157 -14.63 0.59 10.44
C VAL A 157 -13.82 -0.45 9.67
N LEU A 158 -14.19 -0.69 8.40
CA LEU A 158 -13.54 -1.61 7.46
C LEU A 158 -13.20 -0.87 6.15
N LEU A 159 -11.92 -0.65 5.88
CA LEU A 159 -11.43 0.13 4.73
C LEU A 159 -10.51 -0.70 3.85
N SER A 160 -10.62 -0.51 2.53
CA SER A 160 -9.64 -0.95 1.54
C SER A 160 -9.53 0.09 0.42
N ASN A 161 -8.70 -0.17 -0.59
CA ASN A 161 -8.51 0.75 -1.71
C ASN A 161 -9.81 1.00 -2.49
N GLY A 162 -9.89 2.16 -3.15
CA GLY A 162 -10.95 2.48 -4.10
C GLY A 162 -12.27 2.93 -3.45
N ASN A 163 -13.37 2.48 -4.03
CA ASN A 163 -14.73 2.91 -3.70
C ASN A 163 -15.49 1.83 -2.91
N LEU A 164 -16.18 2.25 -1.84
CA LEU A 164 -17.11 1.39 -1.11
C LEU A 164 -18.32 1.08 -2.00
N LEU A 165 -18.53 -0.19 -2.31
CA LEU A 165 -19.65 -0.68 -3.12
C LEU A 165 -20.85 -1.11 -2.27
N GLU A 166 -20.57 -1.82 -1.19
CA GLU A 166 -21.59 -2.46 -0.37
C GLU A 166 -21.09 -2.61 1.07
N GLU A 167 -21.96 -2.41 2.04
CA GLU A 167 -21.70 -2.76 3.43
C GLU A 167 -22.97 -3.29 4.08
N GLY A 168 -22.82 -4.15 5.09
CA GLY A 168 -23.99 -4.76 5.72
C GLY A 168 -23.66 -5.70 6.86
N SER A 169 -24.69 -6.15 7.57
CA SER A 169 -24.56 -7.18 8.59
C SER A 169 -24.43 -8.55 7.92
N LEU A 170 -23.59 -9.42 8.49
CA LEU A 170 -23.56 -10.83 8.13
C LEU A 170 -24.58 -11.62 8.97
N PRO A 171 -25.07 -12.77 8.50
CA PRO A 171 -25.92 -13.65 9.30
C PRO A 171 -25.28 -13.98 10.65
N LEU A 172 -26.10 -14.07 11.70
CA LEU A 172 -25.66 -14.48 13.03
C LEU A 172 -24.95 -15.85 12.95
N GLY A 173 -23.67 -15.87 13.30
CA GLY A 173 -22.85 -17.06 13.40
C GLY A 173 -22.35 -17.27 14.83
N VAL A 174 -21.58 -18.33 15.04
CA VAL A 174 -20.84 -18.54 16.29
C VAL A 174 -19.77 -17.46 16.39
N GLY A 175 -19.81 -16.63 17.44
CA GLY A 175 -18.81 -15.56 17.65
C GLY A 175 -19.33 -14.12 17.56
N GLY A 176 -20.65 -13.89 17.53
CA GLY A 176 -21.24 -12.56 17.68
C GLY A 176 -21.75 -11.92 16.39
N VAL A 177 -22.06 -10.62 16.45
CA VAL A 177 -22.58 -9.85 15.31
C VAL A 177 -21.42 -9.42 14.42
N ARG A 178 -21.34 -9.99 13.22
CA ARG A 178 -20.35 -9.64 12.22
C ARG A 178 -20.95 -8.76 11.12
N HIS A 179 -20.10 -8.04 10.43
CA HIS A 179 -20.47 -7.20 9.29
C HIS A 179 -19.43 -7.31 8.19
N PHE A 180 -19.73 -6.74 7.03
CA PHE A 180 -18.81 -6.68 5.91
C PHE A 180 -18.81 -5.31 5.24
N ALA A 181 -17.72 -5.03 4.54
CA ALA A 181 -17.60 -3.93 3.59
C ALA A 181 -16.90 -4.44 2.32
N LYS A 182 -17.48 -4.16 1.16
CA LYS A 182 -16.96 -4.53 -0.16
C LYS A 182 -16.48 -3.27 -0.87
N TRP A 183 -15.23 -3.30 -1.30
CA TRP A 183 -14.51 -2.22 -1.93
C TRP A 183 -14.11 -2.61 -3.35
N HIS A 184 -14.06 -1.64 -4.25
CA HIS A 184 -13.59 -1.83 -5.62
C HIS A 184 -12.72 -0.67 -6.06
N ASP A 185 -11.49 -0.98 -6.46
CA ASP A 185 -10.57 -0.04 -7.07
C ASP A 185 -10.54 -0.26 -8.58
N PRO A 186 -11.06 0.68 -9.38
CA PRO A 186 -11.17 0.50 -10.83
C PRO A 186 -9.83 0.65 -11.56
N PHE A 187 -8.78 1.12 -10.88
CA PHE A 187 -7.47 1.32 -11.50
C PHE A 187 -6.59 0.10 -11.30
N PRO A 188 -6.02 -0.47 -12.39
CA PRO A 188 -5.00 -1.51 -12.27
C PRO A 188 -3.82 -1.00 -11.42
N LYS A 189 -3.43 -1.78 -10.42
CA LYS A 189 -2.29 -1.47 -9.55
C LYS A 189 -1.50 -2.72 -9.19
N PRO A 190 -0.20 -2.59 -8.88
CA PRO A 190 0.57 -3.68 -8.31
C PRO A 190 0.17 -4.00 -6.87
N SER A 191 0.53 -5.21 -6.43
CA SER A 191 0.20 -5.74 -5.10
C SER A 191 0.76 -4.91 -3.95
N TYR A 192 1.88 -4.20 -4.14
CA TYR A 192 2.48 -3.38 -3.08
C TYR A 192 1.61 -2.18 -2.67
N LEU A 193 0.69 -1.74 -3.53
CA LEU A 193 -0.26 -0.65 -3.26
C LEU A 193 -1.58 -1.12 -2.62
N PHE A 194 -1.70 -2.41 -2.33
CA PHE A 194 -2.86 -2.94 -1.61
C PHE A 194 -2.85 -2.47 -0.16
N ALA A 195 -4.01 -2.02 0.32
CA ALA A 195 -4.25 -1.70 1.72
C ALA A 195 -5.55 -2.29 2.26
N LEU A 196 -5.50 -2.65 3.54
CA LEU A 196 -6.62 -3.06 4.36
C LEU A 196 -6.45 -2.45 5.76
N VAL A 197 -7.51 -1.81 6.25
CA VAL A 197 -7.61 -1.34 7.62
C VAL A 197 -8.93 -1.82 8.24
N ALA A 198 -8.86 -2.36 9.45
CA ALA A 198 -10.05 -2.69 10.24
C ALA A 198 -9.84 -2.33 11.70
N GLY A 199 -10.74 -1.53 12.29
CA GLY A 199 -10.52 -1.04 13.64
C GLY A 199 -11.64 -0.17 14.20
N LYS A 200 -11.50 0.19 15.47
CA LYS A 200 -12.34 1.21 16.11
C LYS A 200 -11.71 2.58 15.85
N LEU A 201 -12.15 3.21 14.77
CA LEU A 201 -11.63 4.50 14.28
C LEU A 201 -12.74 5.54 14.20
N VAL A 202 -12.34 6.81 14.20
CA VAL A 202 -13.18 7.98 13.91
C VAL A 202 -12.51 8.80 12.81
N ALA A 203 -13.30 9.53 12.02
CA ALA A 203 -12.78 10.29 10.89
C ALA A 203 -13.09 11.78 10.98
N ARG A 204 -12.11 12.61 10.62
CA ARG A 204 -12.37 13.99 10.16
C ARG A 204 -12.66 13.92 8.67
N GLU A 205 -13.78 14.48 8.24
CA GLU A 205 -14.19 14.46 6.85
C GLU A 205 -14.27 15.87 6.28
N GLN A 206 -13.84 16.04 5.04
CA GLN A 206 -13.98 17.29 4.30
C GLN A 206 -14.29 17.00 2.84
N ARG A 207 -15.34 17.64 2.32
CA ARG A 207 -15.64 17.64 0.89
C ARG A 207 -14.95 18.82 0.24
N ILE A 208 -14.26 18.56 -0.86
CA ILE A 208 -13.67 19.60 -1.72
C ILE A 208 -14.23 19.50 -3.13
N THR A 209 -14.19 20.60 -3.87
CA THR A 209 -14.44 20.61 -5.31
C THR A 209 -13.11 20.90 -5.99
N SER A 210 -12.62 19.98 -6.83
CA SER A 210 -11.39 20.17 -7.62
C SER A 210 -11.56 21.31 -8.61
N ARG A 211 -10.45 21.82 -9.17
CA ARG A 211 -10.49 22.81 -10.26
C ARG A 211 -11.24 22.30 -11.49
N ALA A 212 -11.29 20.98 -11.68
CA ALA A 212 -12.07 20.32 -12.72
C ALA A 212 -13.58 20.22 -12.42
N GLY A 213 -14.04 20.71 -11.25
CA GLY A 213 -15.45 20.71 -10.85
C GLY A 213 -15.95 19.40 -10.24
N ARG A 214 -15.08 18.40 -10.04
CA ARG A 214 -15.44 17.12 -9.41
C ARG A 214 -15.41 17.25 -7.89
N GLN A 215 -16.40 16.68 -7.21
CA GLN A 215 -16.39 16.60 -5.75
C GLN A 215 -15.58 15.40 -5.28
N HIS A 216 -14.76 15.61 -4.25
CA HIS A 216 -13.98 14.56 -3.60
C HIS A 216 -14.25 14.57 -2.09
N LEU A 217 -14.33 13.38 -1.49
CA LEU A 217 -14.40 13.20 -0.04
C LEU A 217 -13.01 12.88 0.51
N LEU A 218 -12.45 13.79 1.30
CA LEU A 218 -11.19 13.57 2.01
C LEU A 218 -11.49 13.13 3.44
N GLN A 219 -10.78 12.11 3.92
CA GLN A 219 -11.02 11.52 5.24
C GLN A 219 -9.70 11.25 5.95
N ILE A 220 -9.59 11.68 7.21
CA ILE A 220 -8.47 11.33 8.09
C ILE A 220 -9.00 10.51 9.25
N TYR A 221 -8.68 9.22 9.24
CA TYR A 221 -9.04 8.24 10.25
C TYR A 221 -7.97 8.14 11.33
N VAL A 222 -8.42 8.20 12.58
CA VAL A 222 -7.59 8.07 13.77
C VAL A 222 -8.33 7.28 14.85
N ARG A 223 -7.63 6.89 15.90
CA ARG A 223 -8.28 6.30 17.08
C ARG A 223 -9.15 7.35 17.80
N PRO A 224 -10.24 6.93 18.47
CA PRO A 224 -10.99 7.81 19.36
C PRO A 224 -10.08 8.53 20.35
N GLY A 225 -10.26 9.84 20.48
CA GLY A 225 -9.42 10.72 21.33
C GLY A 225 -8.36 11.52 20.58
N ASP A 226 -8.00 11.13 19.36
CA ASP A 226 -6.99 11.84 18.56
C ASP A 226 -7.59 12.77 17.49
N LEU A 227 -8.91 12.80 17.33
CA LEU A 227 -9.61 13.52 16.25
C LEU A 227 -9.27 15.02 16.21
N GLU A 228 -9.11 15.67 17.36
CA GLU A 228 -8.80 17.10 17.44
C GLU A 228 -7.41 17.43 16.88
N LYS A 229 -6.49 16.45 16.82
CA LYS A 229 -5.11 16.61 16.34
C LYS A 229 -4.96 16.46 14.83
N THR A 230 -6.07 16.29 14.08
CA THR A 230 -6.06 15.97 12.64
C THR A 230 -6.27 17.17 11.73
N GLU A 231 -6.46 18.37 12.28
CA GLU A 231 -6.76 19.57 11.50
C GLU A 231 -5.66 19.93 10.50
N HIS A 232 -4.42 19.94 10.99
CA HIS A 232 -3.28 20.28 10.16
C HIS A 232 -3.06 19.29 9.03
N ALA A 233 -3.21 17.99 9.30
CA ALA A 233 -3.13 16.95 8.27
C ALA A 233 -4.22 17.11 7.20
N MET A 234 -5.47 17.45 7.60
CA MET A 234 -6.55 17.69 6.64
C MET A 234 -6.27 18.91 5.77
N ASN A 235 -5.81 20.01 6.37
CA ASN A 235 -5.43 21.22 5.64
C ASN A 235 -4.28 20.96 4.66
N SER A 236 -3.29 20.17 5.08
CA SER A 236 -2.15 19.77 4.25
C SER A 236 -2.61 18.92 3.06
N LEU A 237 -3.55 17.99 3.27
CA LEU A 237 -4.09 17.17 2.19
C LEU A 237 -4.87 18.02 1.17
N VAL A 238 -5.69 18.95 1.64
CA VAL A 238 -6.40 19.90 0.76
C VAL A 238 -5.41 20.75 -0.03
N ALA A 239 -4.38 21.29 0.62
CA ALA A 239 -3.33 22.08 -0.03
C ALA A 239 -2.59 21.27 -1.10
N SER A 240 -2.29 20.00 -0.81
CA SER A 240 -1.61 19.08 -1.73
C SER A 240 -2.44 18.85 -3.00
N VAL A 241 -3.75 18.61 -2.86
CA VAL A 241 -4.67 18.47 -4.00
C VAL A 241 -4.68 19.73 -4.85
N VAL A 242 -4.87 20.89 -4.22
CA VAL A 242 -4.97 22.17 -4.93
C VAL A 242 -3.65 22.51 -5.63
N TRP A 243 -2.52 22.22 -4.98
CA TRP A 243 -1.20 22.53 -5.52
C TRP A 243 -0.84 21.65 -6.71
N ASP A 244 -1.08 20.34 -6.66
CA ASP A 244 -0.71 19.43 -7.76
C ASP A 244 -1.53 19.73 -9.03
N GLU A 245 -2.81 20.08 -8.86
CA GLU A 245 -3.65 20.59 -9.96
C GLU A 245 -3.12 21.92 -10.52
N ALA A 246 -2.63 22.81 -9.66
CA ALA A 246 -2.14 24.11 -10.08
C ALA A 246 -0.78 24.05 -10.77
N ARG A 247 0.13 23.24 -10.23
CA ARG A 247 1.55 23.20 -10.61
C ARG A 247 1.80 22.21 -11.74
N PHE A 248 1.16 21.04 -11.69
CA PHE A 248 1.40 19.94 -12.63
C PHE A 248 0.16 19.56 -13.45
N GLY A 249 -1.02 20.13 -13.16
CA GLY A 249 -2.26 19.78 -13.86
C GLY A 249 -2.77 18.38 -13.51
N LEU A 250 -2.40 17.87 -12.34
CA LEU A 250 -2.68 16.50 -11.92
C LEU A 250 -3.86 16.48 -10.94
N ALA A 251 -5.02 16.04 -11.41
CA ALA A 251 -6.23 15.95 -10.61
C ALA A 251 -6.30 14.66 -9.77
N LEU A 252 -7.03 14.71 -8.66
CA LEU A 252 -7.40 13.50 -7.93
C LEU A 252 -8.37 12.64 -8.78
N ASP A 253 -8.03 11.38 -9.00
CA ASP A 253 -8.76 10.46 -9.89
C ASP A 253 -9.83 9.62 -9.19
N LEU A 254 -9.81 9.54 -7.85
CA LEU A 254 -10.77 8.82 -7.01
C LEU A 254 -11.86 9.74 -6.44
N ASP A 255 -13.03 9.18 -6.13
CA ASP A 255 -14.13 9.91 -5.48
C ASP A 255 -13.85 10.23 -4.01
N ARG A 256 -12.94 9.47 -3.40
CA ARG A 256 -12.50 9.62 -2.02
C ARG A 256 -11.00 9.42 -1.88
N PHE A 257 -10.43 10.02 -0.85
CA PHE A 257 -9.05 9.82 -0.45
C PHE A 257 -8.98 9.69 1.07
N MET A 258 -8.46 8.56 1.54
CA MET A 258 -8.43 8.22 2.96
C MET A 258 -6.99 8.19 3.45
N VAL A 259 -6.76 8.81 4.61
CA VAL A 259 -5.52 8.72 5.38
C VAL A 259 -5.85 8.03 6.71
N VAL A 260 -5.06 7.03 7.10
CA VAL A 260 -5.21 6.35 8.39
C VAL A 260 -3.93 6.51 9.19
N ALA A 261 -4.04 7.07 10.40
CA ALA A 261 -2.91 7.13 11.33
C ALA A 261 -2.75 5.80 12.10
N VAL A 262 -1.53 5.26 12.08
CA VAL A 262 -1.13 3.98 12.65
C VAL A 262 0.03 4.21 13.61
N GLU A 263 0.00 3.60 14.79
CA GLU A 263 1.07 3.77 15.80
C GLU A 263 2.29 2.91 15.50
N ASP A 264 2.07 1.60 15.30
CA ASP A 264 3.16 0.68 14.94
C ASP A 264 3.31 0.64 13.42
N TYR A 265 4.26 1.44 12.92
CA TYR A 265 4.57 1.56 11.50
C TYR A 265 6.10 1.67 11.29
N ASN A 266 6.67 0.78 10.47
CA ASN A 266 8.13 0.78 10.19
C ASN A 266 8.56 2.02 9.40
N GLY A 267 7.73 2.48 8.46
CA GLY A 267 7.98 3.64 7.61
C GLY A 267 7.45 4.95 8.19
N GLY A 268 7.59 6.03 7.42
CA GLY A 268 6.93 7.29 7.73
C GLY A 268 5.45 7.27 7.35
N ALA A 269 5.18 6.91 6.10
CA ALA A 269 3.86 6.66 5.57
C ALA A 269 3.96 5.74 4.35
N MET A 270 2.84 5.49 3.69
CA MET A 270 2.73 4.60 2.53
C MET A 270 1.58 5.06 1.62
N GLU A 271 1.85 5.11 0.32
CA GLU A 271 1.02 5.73 -0.71
C GLU A 271 -0.12 4.82 -1.25
N ASN A 272 -0.58 3.84 -0.46
CA ASN A 272 -1.54 2.84 -0.97
C ASN A 272 -2.74 3.52 -1.62
N LYS A 273 -3.06 3.14 -2.87
CA LYS A 273 -3.98 3.88 -3.75
C LYS A 273 -5.33 4.20 -3.06
N GLY A 274 -5.53 5.47 -2.70
CA GLY A 274 -6.75 5.98 -2.06
C GLY A 274 -6.94 5.65 -0.57
N LEU A 275 -6.01 4.92 0.06
CA LEU A 275 -6.02 4.54 1.47
C LEU A 275 -4.59 4.58 2.04
N ASN A 276 -4.05 5.78 2.18
CA ASN A 276 -2.69 5.94 2.67
C ASN A 276 -2.61 5.64 4.17
N LEU A 277 -1.56 4.93 4.58
CA LEU A 277 -1.31 4.61 5.99
C LEU A 277 -0.09 5.41 6.45
N PHE A 278 -0.24 6.10 7.58
CA PHE A 278 0.78 7.01 8.10
C PHE A 278 1.16 6.62 9.52
N ASN A 279 2.44 6.75 9.86
CA ASN A 279 2.84 6.81 11.25
C ASN A 279 2.16 8.02 11.92
N THR A 280 1.63 7.87 13.14
CA THR A 280 0.96 8.96 13.87
C THR A 280 1.80 10.24 13.98
N LYS A 281 3.13 10.13 13.98
CA LYS A 281 4.07 11.27 13.93
C LYS A 281 3.79 12.22 12.77
N TYR A 282 3.35 11.71 11.62
CA TYR A 282 3.10 12.49 10.41
C TYR A 282 1.61 12.79 10.17
N VAL A 283 0.78 12.68 11.22
CA VAL A 283 -0.65 13.05 11.16
C VAL A 283 -1.09 13.89 12.35
N LEU A 284 -0.67 13.52 13.57
CA LEU A 284 -1.23 14.09 14.79
C LEU A 284 -0.43 15.32 15.25
N ALA A 285 -1.04 16.50 15.21
CA ALA A 285 -0.45 17.72 15.77
C ALA A 285 -1.48 18.63 16.43
N ASN A 286 -1.06 19.28 17.51
CA ASN A 286 -1.70 20.46 18.07
C ASN A 286 -0.63 21.38 18.67
N ALA A 287 -0.98 22.66 18.89
CA ALA A 287 -0.03 23.67 19.38
C ALA A 287 0.53 23.39 20.79
N GLY A 288 -0.11 22.51 21.57
CA GLY A 288 0.35 22.11 22.89
C GLY A 288 1.35 20.95 22.87
N THR A 289 1.45 20.19 21.78
CA THR A 289 2.24 18.95 21.72
C THR A 289 3.20 18.84 20.53
N ALA A 290 3.06 19.68 19.50
CA ALA A 290 3.86 19.62 18.27
C ALA A 290 4.66 20.90 18.03
N THR A 291 5.88 20.75 17.52
CA THR A 291 6.77 21.85 17.14
C THR A 291 6.51 22.31 15.71
N ASP A 292 7.02 23.50 15.32
CA ASP A 292 6.96 23.96 13.92
C ASP A 292 7.59 22.97 12.93
N THR A 293 8.62 22.21 13.38
CA THR A 293 9.23 21.14 12.60
C THR A 293 8.26 19.97 12.40
N ASP A 294 7.48 19.61 13.41
CA ASP A 294 6.46 18.55 13.30
C ASP A 294 5.33 19.00 12.36
N PHE A 295 4.85 20.24 12.47
CA PHE A 295 3.86 20.80 11.54
C PHE A 295 4.37 20.78 10.09
N SER A 296 5.62 21.20 9.85
CA SER A 296 6.23 21.18 8.52
C SER A 296 6.44 19.74 8.00
N GLY A 297 6.79 18.81 8.89
CA GLY A 297 6.94 17.40 8.57
C GLY A 297 5.61 16.75 8.16
N ILE A 298 4.52 17.04 8.87
CA ILE A 298 3.17 16.58 8.50
C ILE A 298 2.77 17.13 7.13
N GLU A 299 2.98 18.43 6.88
CA GLU A 299 2.65 19.05 5.60
C GLU A 299 3.41 18.40 4.44
N SER A 300 4.72 18.22 4.58
CA SER A 300 5.59 17.62 3.57
C SER A 300 5.25 16.15 3.31
N VAL A 301 5.06 15.33 4.35
CA VAL A 301 4.78 13.89 4.17
C VAL A 301 3.37 13.65 3.67
N ILE A 302 2.35 14.39 4.14
CA ILE A 302 0.98 14.29 3.58
C ILE A 302 1.00 14.59 2.08
N ALA A 303 1.75 15.61 1.66
CA ALA A 303 1.90 15.97 0.26
C ALA A 303 2.65 14.91 -0.54
N HIS A 304 3.77 14.40 -0.01
CA HIS A 304 4.55 13.32 -0.60
C HIS A 304 3.68 12.11 -0.96
N GLU A 305 2.93 11.59 0.02
CA GLU A 305 2.09 10.41 -0.22
C GLU A 305 0.89 10.71 -1.14
N TYR A 306 0.39 11.95 -1.14
CA TYR A 306 -0.64 12.36 -2.11
C TYR A 306 -0.07 12.41 -3.54
N PHE A 307 1.13 12.95 -3.72
CA PHE A 307 1.78 13.11 -5.02
C PHE A 307 2.11 11.76 -5.69
N HIS A 308 2.42 10.74 -4.90
CA HIS A 308 2.55 9.36 -5.38
C HIS A 308 1.29 8.84 -6.09
N ASN A 309 0.11 9.42 -5.86
CA ASN A 309 -1.10 9.07 -6.61
C ASN A 309 -0.89 9.10 -8.13
N TRP A 310 0.00 9.97 -8.60
CA TRP A 310 0.47 10.02 -9.99
C TRP A 310 1.87 9.41 -10.15
N THR A 311 2.85 9.87 -9.38
CA THR A 311 4.27 9.49 -9.51
C THR A 311 4.62 8.31 -8.62
N GLY A 312 4.03 7.15 -8.91
CA GLY A 312 4.20 5.91 -8.14
C GLY A 312 3.03 4.96 -8.32
N ASN A 313 1.82 5.51 -8.39
CA ASN A 313 0.60 4.71 -8.49
C ASN A 313 0.08 4.61 -9.92
N ARG A 314 -0.26 5.75 -10.56
CA ARG A 314 -0.73 5.75 -11.95
C ARG A 314 0.35 5.38 -12.95
N ILE A 315 1.59 5.77 -12.64
CA ILE A 315 2.79 5.30 -13.31
C ILE A 315 3.67 4.69 -12.22
N THR A 316 3.80 3.36 -12.25
CA THR A 316 4.54 2.59 -11.22
C THR A 316 5.86 2.04 -11.77
N CYS A 317 6.65 1.43 -10.89
CA CYS A 317 7.93 0.82 -11.21
C CYS A 317 7.75 -0.50 -11.97
N ARG A 318 8.62 -0.77 -12.95
CA ARG A 318 8.67 -2.09 -13.61
C ARG A 318 9.27 -3.17 -12.70
N ASP A 319 10.29 -2.79 -11.95
CA ASP A 319 11.01 -3.62 -11.00
C ASP A 319 11.59 -2.72 -9.89
N TRP A 320 11.97 -3.30 -8.76
CA TRP A 320 12.43 -2.53 -7.59
C TRP A 320 13.75 -1.79 -7.79
N PHE A 321 14.54 -2.12 -8.83
CA PHE A 321 15.69 -1.30 -9.19
C PHE A 321 15.29 0.10 -9.65
N GLN A 322 14.05 0.27 -10.14
CA GLN A 322 13.52 1.57 -10.56
C GLN A 322 12.94 2.39 -9.40
N LEU A 323 13.16 2.03 -8.13
CA LEU A 323 12.52 2.71 -6.99
C LEU A 323 12.67 4.24 -7.04
N SER A 324 13.85 4.76 -7.40
CA SER A 324 14.10 6.20 -7.52
C SER A 324 13.27 6.90 -8.61
N LEU A 325 12.68 6.16 -9.56
CA LEU A 325 11.69 6.71 -10.51
C LEU A 325 10.51 7.34 -9.78
N LYS A 326 9.95 6.63 -8.78
CA LYS A 326 8.85 7.14 -7.97
C LYS A 326 9.38 8.00 -6.83
N GLU A 327 10.35 7.49 -6.06
CA GLU A 327 10.84 8.15 -4.86
C GLU A 327 11.57 9.46 -5.16
N GLY A 328 12.52 9.45 -6.10
CA GLY A 328 13.29 10.64 -6.45
C GLY A 328 12.40 11.75 -7.02
N LEU A 329 11.43 11.38 -7.86
CA LEU A 329 10.49 12.33 -8.45
C LEU A 329 9.48 12.86 -7.43
N THR A 330 8.96 12.01 -6.54
CA THR A 330 8.00 12.42 -5.52
C THR A 330 8.67 13.26 -4.42
N VAL A 331 9.89 12.92 -4.01
CA VAL A 331 10.70 13.77 -3.11
C VAL A 331 10.91 15.16 -3.71
N PHE A 332 11.24 15.24 -5.01
CA PHE A 332 11.34 16.53 -5.68
C PHE A 332 10.01 17.31 -5.67
N ARG A 333 8.89 16.62 -5.89
CA ARG A 333 7.54 17.23 -5.85
C ARG A 333 7.20 17.75 -4.45
N ASP A 334 7.49 17.01 -3.39
CA ASP A 334 7.26 17.50 -2.02
C ASP A 334 8.16 18.68 -1.65
N GLN A 335 9.40 18.71 -2.13
CA GLN A 335 10.31 19.84 -1.92
C GLN A 335 9.78 21.10 -2.60
N GLU A 336 9.34 20.99 -3.85
CA GLU A 336 8.71 22.10 -4.59
C GLU A 336 7.43 22.57 -3.91
N PHE A 337 6.60 21.65 -3.41
CA PHE A 337 5.39 21.97 -2.66
C PHE A 337 5.70 22.74 -1.38
N SER A 338 6.56 22.22 -0.50
CA SER A 338 6.93 22.90 0.75
C SER A 338 7.57 24.27 0.49
N MET A 339 8.33 24.39 -0.60
CA MET A 339 8.90 25.67 -1.05
C MET A 339 7.84 26.67 -1.57
N ASP A 340 6.76 26.20 -2.18
CA ASP A 340 5.63 27.05 -2.63
C ASP A 340 4.68 27.40 -1.47
N MET A 341 4.54 26.52 -0.46
CA MET A 341 3.77 26.79 0.77
C MET A 341 4.47 27.80 1.69
N ALA A 342 5.78 27.96 1.54
CA ALA A 342 6.55 28.97 2.25
C ALA A 342 6.08 30.39 1.87
N ALA A 343 5.47 31.11 2.83
CA ALA A 343 4.86 32.42 2.60
C ALA A 343 5.80 33.55 2.14
N ARG A 344 7.13 33.36 2.18
CA ARG A 344 8.15 34.39 1.84
C ARG A 344 9.32 33.79 1.06
N PRO A 345 9.96 34.55 0.15
CA PRO A 345 11.14 34.07 -0.58
C PRO A 345 12.29 33.58 0.32
N SER A 346 12.48 34.22 1.48
CA SER A 346 13.47 33.78 2.46
C SER A 346 13.15 32.41 3.05
N ALA A 347 11.88 32.10 3.30
CA ALA A 347 11.44 30.80 3.82
C ALA A 347 11.57 29.70 2.76
N ARG A 348 11.36 30.04 1.48
CA ARG A 348 11.68 29.15 0.35
C ARG A 348 13.16 28.76 0.34
N ALA A 349 14.05 29.73 0.57
CA ALA A 349 15.49 29.47 0.65
C ALA A 349 15.87 28.57 1.85
N VAL A 350 15.18 28.72 2.99
CA VAL A 350 15.38 27.85 4.18
C VAL A 350 15.14 26.40 3.84
N LYS A 351 14.02 26.06 3.20
CA LYS A 351 13.72 24.67 2.80
C LYS A 351 14.83 24.08 1.94
N ARG A 352 15.33 24.82 0.95
CA ARG A 352 16.45 24.35 0.12
C ARG A 352 17.74 24.16 0.91
N ILE A 353 18.04 25.04 1.87
CA ILE A 353 19.21 24.90 2.75
C ILE A 353 19.09 23.62 3.58
N GLU A 354 17.93 23.36 4.19
CA GLU A 354 17.66 22.15 4.98
C GLU A 354 17.88 20.87 4.17
N ASP A 355 17.37 20.83 2.93
CA ASP A 355 17.54 19.67 2.05
C ASP A 355 19.02 19.44 1.67
N VAL A 356 19.77 20.52 1.41
CA VAL A 356 21.23 20.41 1.14
C VAL A 356 21.99 19.96 2.39
N LEU A 357 21.62 20.45 3.56
CA LEU A 357 22.24 20.04 4.82
C LEU A 357 21.99 18.54 5.08
N ARG A 358 20.75 18.06 4.88
CA ARG A 358 20.41 16.63 5.00
C ARG A 358 21.21 15.78 4.01
N LEU A 359 21.29 16.19 2.74
CA LEU A 359 22.07 15.48 1.73
C LEU A 359 23.54 15.35 2.14
N ARG A 360 24.17 16.45 2.58
CA ARG A 360 25.58 16.44 3.02
C ARG A 360 25.81 15.66 4.30
N ALA A 361 24.86 15.66 5.23
CA ALA A 361 25.00 15.03 6.53
C ALA A 361 24.69 13.52 6.51
N SER A 362 23.82 13.06 5.61
CA SER A 362 23.36 11.66 5.58
C SER A 362 23.69 10.94 4.27
N GLN A 363 23.42 11.54 3.11
CA GLN A 363 23.60 10.87 1.82
C GLN A 363 25.07 10.82 1.38
N PHE A 364 25.86 11.89 1.60
CA PHE A 364 27.30 11.89 1.26
C PHE A 364 28.08 10.81 2.03
N PRO A 365 27.86 10.60 3.34
CA PRO A 365 28.46 9.47 4.05
C PRO A 365 28.04 8.09 3.51
N GLU A 366 26.79 7.91 3.10
CA GLU A 366 26.32 6.64 2.52
C GLU A 366 27.00 6.36 1.18
N ASP A 367 27.11 7.36 0.31
CA ASP A 367 27.73 7.27 -1.02
C ASP A 367 29.26 7.11 -0.98
N ALA A 368 29.87 7.45 0.16
CA ALA A 368 31.28 7.18 0.43
C ALA A 368 31.49 5.89 1.27
N GLY A 369 30.41 5.22 1.67
CA GLY A 369 30.41 4.08 2.58
C GLY A 369 30.32 2.71 1.89
N PRO A 370 30.33 1.62 2.66
CA PRO A 370 30.19 0.26 2.13
C PRO A 370 28.84 -0.03 1.46
N MET A 371 27.84 0.80 1.74
CA MET A 371 26.50 0.73 1.15
C MET A 371 26.35 1.65 -0.07
N ALA A 372 27.42 2.25 -0.59
CA ALA A 372 27.36 3.13 -1.76
C ALA A 372 26.70 2.43 -2.96
N HIS A 373 25.73 3.08 -3.57
CA HIS A 373 24.99 2.56 -4.71
C HIS A 373 24.49 3.70 -5.60
N PRO A 374 24.41 3.51 -6.93
CA PRO A 374 23.73 4.47 -7.78
C PRO A 374 22.25 4.56 -7.40
N VAL A 375 21.61 5.72 -7.62
CA VAL A 375 20.17 5.94 -7.37
C VAL A 375 19.26 4.90 -8.04
N ARG A 376 19.75 4.26 -9.11
CA ARG A 376 19.19 3.05 -9.70
C ARG A 376 20.17 1.90 -9.47
N PRO A 377 20.04 1.10 -8.40
CA PRO A 377 20.98 0.05 -8.05
C PRO A 377 21.16 -0.98 -9.16
N ASP A 378 22.31 -1.66 -9.20
CA ASP A 378 22.55 -2.78 -10.12
C ASP A 378 22.31 -4.16 -9.48
N SER A 379 22.33 -4.24 -8.15
CA SER A 379 22.03 -5.45 -7.40
C SER A 379 21.55 -5.15 -5.98
N TYR A 380 20.74 -6.03 -5.40
CA TYR A 380 20.39 -6.05 -3.97
C TYR A 380 20.29 -7.49 -3.43
N LEU A 381 20.24 -7.63 -2.10
CA LEU A 381 20.17 -8.91 -1.38
C LEU A 381 18.78 -9.16 -0.78
#